data_AF-A0A5C8J5T1-F1
#
_entry.id   AF-A0A5C8J5T1-F1
#
_cell.length_a   1.000
_cell.length_b   1.000
_cell.length_c   1.000
_cell.angle_alpha   90.00
_cell.angle_beta   90.00
_cell.angle_gamma   90.00
#
_symmetry.space_group_name_H-M   'P 1'
#
loop_
_entity.id
_entity.type
_entity.pdbx_description
1 polymer ?
#
loop_
_entity_poly.entity_id
_entity_poly.type
_entity_poly.pdbx_seq_one_letter_code
_entity_poly.pdbx_strand_id
1 'polypeptide(L)'
;MSQFNDLIAEKGTGTACDQLTPLTGEALASLQRDEPGLPAGYVDFLSHVGFGPIGDDSFMLYSGLLAPEELYGQTPPGLAAVQLFGDDFAGYASGFDTANGWRIVEIDPTSHEATEVARDFAAFIRLKIAAAS
;
A
#
# COMPACT_ATOMS: atom_id res chain seq x y z
N MET A 1 18.56 -5.50 7.74
CA MET A 1 18.74 -4.32 6.87
C MET A 1 17.55 -4.29 5.95
N SER A 2 16.89 -3.13 5.80
CA SER A 2 15.73 -3.00 4.92
C SER A 2 16.16 -3.16 3.47
N GLN A 3 15.26 -3.64 2.61
CA GLN A 3 15.47 -3.67 1.16
C GLN A 3 15.27 -2.30 0.49
N PHE A 4 14.84 -1.30 1.26
CA PHE A 4 14.57 0.07 0.81
C PHE A 4 15.64 1.07 1.30
N ASN A 5 16.85 0.61 1.63
CA ASN A 5 17.94 1.49 2.12
C ASN A 5 18.26 2.63 1.16
N ASP A 6 18.09 2.41 -0.14
CA ASP A 6 18.20 3.43 -1.17
C ASP A 6 17.14 4.53 -0.99
N LEU A 7 15.86 4.16 -0.91
CA LEU A 7 14.76 5.12 -0.70
C LEU A 7 14.90 5.87 0.64
N ILE A 8 15.38 5.18 1.68
CA ILE A 8 15.63 5.79 3.01
C ILE A 8 16.75 6.83 2.91
N ALA A 9 17.79 6.57 2.12
CA ALA A 9 18.94 7.47 1.96
C ALA A 9 18.61 8.71 1.12
N GLU A 10 17.68 8.59 0.18
CA GLU A 10 17.25 9.69 -0.70
C GLU A 10 16.13 10.54 -0.07
N LYS A 11 15.51 10.06 1.01
CA LYS A 11 14.43 10.79 1.69
C LYS A 11 14.90 12.16 2.19
N GLY A 12 14.14 13.21 1.86
CA GLY A 12 14.42 14.60 2.20
C GLY A 12 15.28 15.33 1.18
N THR A 13 15.57 14.72 0.02
CA THR A 13 16.30 15.37 -1.08
C THR A 13 15.39 15.84 -2.22
N GLY A 14 14.10 16.00 -1.97
CA GLY A 14 13.09 16.37 -2.98
C GLY A 14 12.51 15.17 -3.73
N THR A 15 12.45 14.00 -3.10
CA THR A 15 11.90 12.78 -3.73
C THR A 15 10.42 12.61 -3.49
N ALA A 16 9.77 11.76 -4.29
CA ALA A 16 8.38 11.37 -4.11
C ALA A 16 8.09 10.65 -2.76
N CYS A 17 9.12 10.24 -2.00
CA CYS A 17 8.95 9.59 -0.69
C CYS A 17 9.12 10.54 0.49
N ASP A 18 9.41 11.83 0.27
CA ASP A 18 9.81 12.75 1.34
C ASP A 18 8.73 12.92 2.41
N GLN A 19 7.46 12.93 2.00
CA GLN A 19 6.31 13.13 2.88
C GLN A 19 5.90 11.89 3.68
N LEU A 20 6.48 10.72 3.37
CA LEU A 20 6.10 9.48 4.06
C LEU A 20 6.52 9.50 5.54
N THR A 21 5.69 8.96 6.41
CA THR A 21 5.98 8.88 7.85
C THR A 21 6.14 7.41 8.27
N PRO A 22 7.31 7.00 8.80
CA PRO A 22 7.50 5.62 9.27
C PRO A 22 6.47 5.21 10.33
N LEU A 23 5.89 4.03 10.15
CA LEU A 23 4.99 3.39 11.12
C LEU A 23 5.82 2.60 12.13
N THR A 24 5.81 3.01 13.41
CA THR A 24 6.68 2.40 14.43
C THR A 24 5.93 2.10 15.73
N GLY A 25 6.58 1.34 16.61
CA GLY A 25 6.07 1.06 17.96
C GLY A 25 4.81 0.20 17.96
N GLU A 26 3.83 0.63 18.76
CA GLU A 26 2.61 -0.13 19.00
C GLU A 26 1.73 -0.27 17.74
N ALA A 27 1.70 0.76 16.89
CA ALA A 27 0.87 0.73 15.67
C ALA A 27 1.33 -0.36 14.69
N LEU A 28 2.64 -0.47 14.46
CA LEU A 28 3.21 -1.54 13.63
C LEU A 28 2.96 -2.92 14.26
N ALA A 29 3.15 -3.04 15.57
CA ALA A 29 2.93 -4.29 16.28
C ALA A 29 1.47 -4.74 16.26
N SER A 30 0.51 -3.81 16.28
CA SER A 30 -0.92 -4.11 16.14
C SER A 30 -1.26 -4.53 14.71
N LEU A 31 -0.77 -3.82 13.69
CA LEU A 31 -0.96 -4.20 12.28
C LEU A 31 -0.50 -5.64 12.01
N GLN A 32 0.69 -6.02 12.48
CA GLN A 32 1.20 -7.38 12.31
C GLN A 32 0.44 -8.45 13.12
N ARG A 33 -0.21 -8.05 14.22
CA ARG A 33 -1.02 -8.95 15.04
C ARG A 33 -2.39 -9.20 14.42
N ASP A 34 -2.99 -8.14 13.90
CA ASP A 34 -4.32 -8.17 13.29
C ASP A 34 -4.24 -8.87 11.92
N GLU A 35 -3.13 -8.69 11.20
CA GLU A 35 -2.90 -9.27 9.86
C GLU A 35 -1.60 -10.11 9.81
N PRO A 36 -1.57 -11.31 10.41
CA PRO A 36 -0.35 -12.13 10.53
C PRO A 36 0.19 -12.65 9.19
N GLY A 37 -0.59 -12.56 8.11
CA GLY A 37 -0.20 -12.98 6.76
C GLY A 37 0.48 -11.89 5.92
N LEU A 38 0.63 -10.67 6.44
CA LEU A 38 1.11 -9.53 5.67
C LEU A 38 2.43 -9.81 4.93
N PRO A 39 2.57 -9.35 3.67
CA PRO A 39 3.83 -9.42 2.95
C PRO A 39 4.96 -8.72 3.72
N ALA A 40 6.08 -9.43 3.91
CA ALA A 40 7.23 -8.88 4.62
C ALA A 40 7.75 -7.57 4.00
N GLY A 41 7.67 -7.43 2.67
CA GLY A 41 8.04 -6.19 1.98
C GLY A 41 7.14 -4.99 2.30
N TYR A 42 5.85 -5.21 2.56
CA TYR A 42 4.93 -4.15 2.97
C TYR A 42 5.25 -3.66 4.38
N VAL A 43 5.43 -4.60 5.31
CA VAL A 43 5.81 -4.29 6.69
C VAL A 43 7.17 -3.56 6.74
N ASP A 44 8.17 -4.05 6.00
CA ASP A 44 9.50 -3.44 5.93
C ASP A 44 9.43 -2.01 5.37
N PHE A 45 8.57 -1.76 4.37
CA PHE A 45 8.38 -0.43 3.81
C PHE A 45 7.71 0.51 4.82
N LEU A 46 6.60 0.09 5.44
CA LEU A 46 5.90 0.90 6.43
C LEU A 46 6.81 1.25 7.61
N SER A 47 7.62 0.31 8.09
CA SER A 47 8.46 0.54 9.27
C SER A 47 9.67 1.44 9.03
N HIS A 48 10.17 1.51 7.80
CA HIS A 48 11.40 2.25 7.49
C HIS A 48 11.21 3.46 6.58
N VAL A 49 10.37 3.34 5.54
CA VAL A 49 10.09 4.43 4.58
C VAL A 49 8.85 5.20 5.00
N GLY A 50 7.77 4.48 5.29
CA GLY A 50 6.55 5.03 5.88
C GLY A 50 5.29 4.94 5.02
N PHE A 51 4.24 5.60 5.49
CA PHE A 51 2.95 5.77 4.84
C PHE A 51 2.64 7.25 4.62
N GLY A 52 1.64 7.54 3.79
CA GLY A 52 1.23 8.90 3.42
C GLY A 52 1.23 9.10 1.90
N PRO A 53 1.17 10.36 1.44
CA PRO A 53 1.19 10.68 0.02
C PRO A 53 2.57 10.39 -0.59
N ILE A 54 2.56 9.82 -1.79
CA ILE A 54 3.71 9.60 -2.66
C ILE A 54 3.64 10.58 -3.84
N GLY A 55 4.72 11.33 -4.03
CA GLY A 55 4.80 12.44 -4.98
C GLY A 55 3.86 13.59 -4.62
N ASP A 56 3.51 14.39 -5.61
CA ASP A 56 2.51 15.46 -5.50
C ASP A 56 1.08 14.87 -5.48
N ASP A 57 0.76 14.09 -4.45
CA ASP A 57 -0.52 13.38 -4.26
C ASP A 57 -0.90 12.46 -5.44
N SER A 58 0.09 11.77 -6.02
CA SER A 58 -0.15 10.80 -7.11
C SER A 58 -0.64 9.46 -6.59
N PHE A 59 -0.34 9.14 -5.33
CA PHE A 59 -0.78 7.92 -4.67
C PHE A 59 -0.77 8.10 -3.16
N MET A 60 -1.85 7.73 -2.48
CA MET A 60 -1.92 7.67 -1.02
C MET A 60 -1.63 6.25 -0.57
N LEU A 61 -0.59 6.07 0.25
CA LEU A 61 -0.34 4.82 0.96
C LEU A 61 -0.88 4.93 2.39
N TYR A 62 -1.75 4.03 2.81
CA TYR A 62 -2.34 4.03 4.15
C TYR A 62 -1.37 3.49 5.21
N SER A 63 -1.61 3.83 6.47
CA SER A 63 -0.85 3.32 7.64
C SER A 63 -1.22 1.89 8.03
N GLY A 64 -2.07 1.22 7.25
CA GLY A 64 -2.58 -0.11 7.50
C GLY A 64 -3.49 -0.56 6.35
N LEU A 65 -4.30 -1.58 6.62
CA LEU A 65 -5.26 -2.08 5.65
C LEU A 65 -6.67 -1.57 5.97
N LEU A 66 -7.46 -1.34 4.94
CA LEU A 66 -8.88 -1.02 5.02
C LEU A 66 -9.71 -2.09 4.31
N ALA A 67 -10.84 -2.45 4.91
CA ALA A 67 -11.83 -3.29 4.24
C ALA A 67 -12.50 -2.49 3.10
N PRO A 68 -12.93 -3.15 2.01
CA PRO A 68 -13.60 -2.45 0.90
C PRO A 68 -14.86 -1.68 1.33
N GLU A 69 -15.56 -2.15 2.36
CA GLU A 69 -16.73 -1.45 2.92
C GLU A 69 -16.40 -0.11 3.58
N GLU A 70 -15.18 0.07 4.08
CA GLU A 70 -14.74 1.34 4.67
C GLU A 70 -14.56 2.41 3.59
N LEU A 71 -14.17 2.01 2.37
CA LEU A 71 -13.99 2.92 1.24
C LEU A 71 -15.27 3.09 0.41
N TYR A 72 -15.99 2.00 0.12
CA TYR A 72 -17.14 1.99 -0.79
C TYR A 72 -18.50 1.97 -0.08
N GLY A 73 -18.52 1.93 1.26
CA GLY A 73 -19.74 1.84 2.08
C GLY A 73 -20.40 0.45 2.11
N GLN A 74 -19.89 -0.48 1.31
CA GLN A 74 -20.29 -1.89 1.25
C GLN A 74 -19.12 -2.69 0.66
N THR A 75 -19.09 -4.01 0.86
CA THR A 75 -18.11 -4.87 0.21
C THR A 75 -18.62 -5.29 -1.18
N PRO A 76 -18.01 -4.84 -2.30
CA PRO A 76 -18.44 -5.25 -3.62
C PRO A 76 -18.24 -6.76 -3.85
N PRO A 77 -19.07 -7.39 -4.71
CA PRO A 77 -18.88 -8.79 -5.07
C PRO A 77 -17.47 -9.04 -5.61
N GLY A 78 -16.79 -10.06 -5.10
CA GLY A 78 -15.42 -10.40 -5.50
C GLY A 78 -14.32 -9.71 -4.68
N LEU A 79 -14.64 -8.72 -3.85
CA LEU A 79 -13.65 -8.04 -3.00
C LEU A 79 -13.64 -8.51 -1.54
N ALA A 80 -14.40 -9.56 -1.20
CA ALA A 80 -14.50 -10.04 0.18
C ALA A 80 -13.16 -10.53 0.78
N ALA A 81 -12.20 -10.90 -0.07
CA ALA A 81 -10.86 -11.29 0.34
C ALA A 81 -9.80 -10.18 0.10
N VAL A 82 -10.23 -8.99 -0.29
CA VAL A 82 -9.32 -7.88 -0.63
C VAL A 82 -9.19 -6.94 0.57
N GLN A 83 -7.96 -6.55 0.88
CA GLN A 83 -7.60 -5.59 1.92
C GLN A 83 -6.86 -4.41 1.27
N LEU A 84 -7.43 -3.22 1.32
CA LEU A 84 -6.94 -2.04 0.62
C LEU A 84 -5.80 -1.38 1.39
N PHE A 85 -4.72 -1.01 0.71
CA PHE A 85 -3.57 -0.35 1.33
C PHE A 85 -3.30 1.05 0.76
N GLY A 86 -4.01 1.48 -0.28
CA GLY A 86 -3.82 2.81 -0.86
C GLY A 86 -4.76 3.09 -2.04
N ASP A 87 -4.72 4.31 -2.55
CA ASP A 87 -5.47 4.77 -3.72
C ASP A 87 -4.72 5.86 -4.50
N ASP A 88 -5.15 6.13 -5.73
CA ASP A 88 -4.51 7.11 -6.63
C ASP A 88 -5.19 8.49 -6.66
N PHE A 89 -6.12 8.77 -5.73
CA PHE A 89 -6.99 9.96 -5.72
C PHE A 89 -7.88 10.17 -6.97
N ALA A 90 -7.71 9.38 -8.03
CA ALA A 90 -8.54 9.37 -9.23
C ALA A 90 -9.63 8.29 -9.17
N GLY A 91 -9.65 7.49 -8.11
CA GLY A 91 -10.68 6.53 -7.77
C GLY A 91 -10.21 5.08 -7.80
N TYR A 92 -9.03 4.79 -8.33
CA TYR A 92 -8.49 3.43 -8.27
C TYR A 92 -7.94 3.16 -6.88
N ALA A 93 -8.38 2.05 -6.30
CA ALA A 93 -7.81 1.56 -5.05
C ALA A 93 -6.83 0.42 -5.33
N SER A 94 -5.81 0.30 -4.50
CA SER A 94 -4.84 -0.79 -4.50
C SER A 94 -4.97 -1.60 -3.23
N GLY A 95 -4.92 -2.93 -3.35
CA GLY A 95 -5.09 -3.83 -2.20
C GLY A 95 -4.37 -5.16 -2.37
N PHE A 96 -4.37 -5.93 -1.29
CA PHE A 96 -3.92 -7.32 -1.27
C PHE A 96 -5.11 -8.27 -1.38
N ASP A 97 -5.03 -9.23 -2.31
CA ASP A 97 -5.89 -10.40 -2.32
C ASP A 97 -5.36 -11.43 -1.31
N THR A 98 -5.97 -11.46 -0.14
CA THR A 98 -5.59 -12.32 0.99
C THR A 98 -5.87 -13.81 0.72
N ALA A 99 -6.80 -14.14 -0.18
CA ALA A 99 -7.12 -15.52 -0.53
C ALA A 99 -6.13 -16.11 -1.55
N ASN A 100 -5.47 -15.28 -2.36
CA ASN A 100 -4.56 -15.72 -3.43
C ASN A 100 -3.08 -15.45 -3.15
N GLY A 101 -2.70 -15.45 -1.87
CA GLY A 101 -1.29 -15.33 -1.44
C GLY A 101 -0.80 -13.88 -1.43
N TRP A 102 -1.67 -12.94 -1.05
CA TRP A 102 -1.35 -11.52 -0.90
C TRP A 102 -0.84 -10.87 -2.20
N ARG A 103 -1.45 -11.26 -3.32
CA ARG A 103 -1.20 -10.62 -4.61
C ARG A 103 -1.74 -9.21 -4.59
N ILE A 104 -1.10 -8.32 -5.32
CA ILE A 104 -1.49 -6.92 -5.39
C ILE A 104 -2.48 -6.77 -6.53
N VAL A 105 -3.63 -6.21 -6.19
CA VAL A 105 -4.71 -5.92 -7.12
C VAL A 105 -4.99 -4.43 -7.16
N GLU A 106 -5.38 -3.94 -8.33
CA GLU A 106 -6.02 -2.63 -8.49
C GLU A 106 -7.52 -2.83 -8.74
N ILE A 107 -8.33 -1.99 -8.12
CA ILE A 107 -9.79 -2.04 -8.17
C ILE A 107 -10.28 -0.86 -9.00
N ASP A 108 -11.03 -1.15 -10.05
CA ASP A 108 -11.67 -0.12 -10.88
C ASP A 108 -12.81 0.58 -10.11
N PRO A 109 -12.86 1.93 -10.07
CA PRO A 109 -13.87 2.67 -9.31
C PRO A 109 -15.31 2.50 -9.83
N THR A 110 -15.48 2.06 -11.07
CA THR A 110 -16.78 1.97 -11.73
C THR A 110 -17.32 0.55 -11.72
N SER A 111 -16.48 -0.44 -12.07
CA SER A 111 -16.88 -1.85 -12.14
C SER A 111 -16.64 -2.62 -10.83
N HIS A 112 -15.76 -2.10 -9.96
CA HIS A 112 -15.22 -2.81 -8.78
C HIS A 112 -14.50 -4.12 -9.14
N GLU A 113 -14.06 -4.29 -10.38
CA GLU A 113 -13.25 -5.43 -10.77
C GLU A 113 -11.84 -5.28 -10.21
N ALA A 114 -11.38 -6.30 -9.47
CA ALA A 114 -10.00 -6.42 -9.02
C ALA A 114 -9.15 -7.10 -10.08
N THR A 115 -8.10 -6.42 -10.53
CA THR A 115 -7.12 -6.96 -11.48
C THR A 115 -5.77 -7.13 -10.80
N GLU A 116 -5.15 -8.31 -10.88
CA GLU A 116 -3.78 -8.54 -10.40
C GLU A 116 -2.78 -7.69 -11.20
N VAL A 117 -2.05 -6.82 -10.52
CA VAL A 117 -1.04 -5.94 -11.13
C VAL A 117 0.38 -6.27 -10.69
N ALA A 118 0.56 -6.89 -9.52
CA ALA A 118 1.86 -7.29 -9.02
C ALA A 118 1.77 -8.44 -8.02
N ARG A 119 2.92 -9.09 -7.77
CA ARG A 119 3.06 -10.17 -6.78
C ARG A 119 4.01 -9.82 -5.64
N ASP A 120 4.74 -8.73 -5.80
CA ASP A 120 5.75 -8.27 -4.85
C ASP A 120 5.53 -6.78 -4.57
N PHE A 121 5.40 -6.44 -3.29
CA PHE A 121 5.12 -5.08 -2.86
C PHE A 121 6.29 -4.15 -3.14
N ALA A 122 7.53 -4.61 -2.98
CA ALA A 122 8.69 -3.76 -3.21
C ALA A 122 8.78 -3.33 -4.69
N ALA A 123 8.53 -4.25 -5.62
CA ALA A 123 8.45 -3.94 -7.05
C ALA A 123 7.31 -2.96 -7.36
N PHE A 124 6.11 -3.21 -6.81
CA PHE A 124 4.95 -2.34 -7.02
C PHE A 124 5.19 -0.91 -6.55
N ILE A 125 5.62 -0.74 -5.29
CA ILE A 125 5.76 0.59 -4.70
C ILE A 125 6.87 1.40 -5.37
N ARG A 126 7.95 0.75 -5.80
CA ARG A 126 9.02 1.39 -6.58
C ARG A 126 8.53 1.93 -7.92
N LEU A 127 7.63 1.21 -8.60
CA LEU A 127 7.01 1.71 -9.83
C LEU A 127 6.13 2.94 -9.58
N LYS A 128 5.35 2.95 -8.49
CA LYS A 128 4.54 4.11 -8.11
C LYS A 128 5.41 5.34 -7.78
N ILE A 129 6.49 5.14 -7.02
CA ILE A 129 7.45 6.21 -6.69
C ILE A 129 8.12 6.76 -7.95
N ALA A 130 8.60 5.88 -8.83
CA ALA A 130 9.27 6.29 -10.07
C ALA A 130 8.33 7.03 -11.04
N ALA A 131 7.04 6.69 -11.05
CA ALA A 131 6.03 7.38 -11.86
C ALA A 131 5.65 8.76 -11.30
N ALA A 132 5.93 9.01 -10.01
CA ALA A 132 5.61 10.25 -9.30
C ALA A 132 6.82 11.17 -9.09
N SER A 133 7.98 10.83 -9.67
CA SER A 133 9.24 11.58 -9.59
C SER A 133 9.53 12.43 -10.83
#